data_AF-A0A1H1YRS5-F1
#
_entry.id   AF-A0A1H1YRS5-F1
#
_cell.length_a   1.000
_cell.length_b   1.000
_cell.length_c   1.000
_cell.angle_alpha   90.00
_cell.angle_beta   90.00
_cell.angle_gamma   90.00
#
_symmetry.space_group_name_H-M   'P 1'
#
loop_
_entity.id
_entity.type
_entity.pdbx_description
1 polymer ?
#
loop_
_entity_poly.entity_id
_entity_poly.type
_entity_poly.pdbx_seq_one_letter_code
_entity_poly.pdbx_strand_id
1 'polypeptide(L)'
;MGSGKKAADPNANRPQQLKRCLGLTVAFILAVVLFSACSVSVLGGDSEPPIPQISSESGGSIKVFQSSYCWGNTCADYAAPDSMLKNNEPDIVQRGEELAASFPGKDPKEIGLTSFREQKLEKSSNKGLTFQMPDKPGVYYYLLSVSWASGDSASYAFKVKVG
;
A
#
# COMPACT_ATOMS: atom_id res chain seq x y z
N MET A 1 -75.68 53.42 -17.67
CA MET A 1 -75.12 52.81 -16.44
C MET A 1 -74.90 51.32 -16.73
N GLY A 2 -73.72 50.71 -16.68
CA GLY A 2 -72.54 50.97 -15.87
C GLY A 2 -72.50 49.98 -14.70
N SER A 3 -71.91 48.79 -14.88
CA SER A 3 -71.34 48.02 -13.76
C SER A 3 -70.30 47.03 -14.28
N GLY A 4 -69.05 47.25 -13.88
CA GLY A 4 -67.87 46.55 -14.34
C GLY A 4 -67.72 45.16 -13.73
N LYS A 5 -67.21 44.21 -14.52
CA LYS A 5 -66.74 42.91 -14.04
C LYS A 5 -65.43 43.12 -13.29
N LYS A 6 -65.41 42.84 -11.98
CA LYS A 6 -64.16 42.69 -11.21
C LYS A 6 -63.37 41.52 -11.79
N ALA A 7 -62.14 41.79 -12.23
CA ALA A 7 -61.17 40.76 -12.54
C ALA A 7 -60.76 40.05 -11.23
N ALA A 8 -60.76 38.72 -11.24
CA ALA A 8 -60.20 37.91 -10.16
C ALA A 8 -58.69 38.08 -10.14
N ASP A 9 -58.12 38.36 -8.96
CA ASP A 9 -56.68 38.51 -8.75
C ASP A 9 -55.98 37.14 -8.86
N PRO A 10 -55.09 36.92 -9.84
CA PRO A 10 -54.37 35.66 -10.03
C PRO A 10 -53.33 35.37 -8.92
N ASN A 11 -53.15 36.28 -7.96
CA ASN A 11 -52.06 36.22 -6.98
C ASN A 11 -52.45 35.58 -5.63
N ALA A 12 -53.72 35.24 -5.41
CA ALA A 12 -54.21 34.70 -4.13
C ALA A 12 -53.65 33.29 -3.78
N ASN A 13 -53.13 32.55 -4.76
CA ASN A 13 -52.71 31.14 -4.58
C ASN A 13 -51.19 30.92 -4.56
N ARG A 14 -50.40 31.99 -4.73
CA ARG A 14 -48.92 31.96 -4.78
C ARG A 14 -48.26 31.47 -3.48
N PRO A 15 -48.70 31.86 -2.25
CA PRO A 15 -48.01 31.43 -1.03
C PRO A 15 -48.26 29.96 -0.67
N GLN A 16 -49.37 29.36 -1.13
CA GLN A 16 -49.69 27.94 -0.90
C GLN A 16 -48.96 27.01 -1.87
N GLN A 17 -48.81 27.43 -3.14
CA GLN A 17 -48.04 26.67 -4.15
C GLN A 17 -46.55 26.62 -3.82
N LEU A 18 -45.96 27.74 -3.37
CA LEU A 18 -44.54 27.80 -3.02
C LEU A 18 -44.19 26.89 -1.82
N LYS A 19 -45.06 26.83 -0.80
CA LYS A 19 -44.88 25.94 0.37
C LYS A 19 -45.00 24.46 0.01
N ARG A 20 -45.90 24.11 -0.92
CA ARG A 20 -46.08 22.74 -1.43
C ARG A 20 -44.89 22.29 -2.27
N CYS A 21 -44.38 23.15 -3.16
CA CYS A 21 -43.18 22.86 -3.94
C CYS A 21 -41.95 22.71 -3.04
N LEU A 22 -41.76 23.59 -2.05
CA LEU A 22 -40.64 23.53 -1.12
C LEU A 22 -40.68 22.25 -0.26
N GLY A 23 -41.86 21.87 0.24
CA GLY A 23 -42.06 20.62 0.99
C GLY A 23 -41.78 19.36 0.16
N LEU A 24 -42.21 19.34 -1.11
CA LEU A 24 -41.95 18.22 -2.02
C LEU A 24 -40.46 18.11 -2.37
N THR A 25 -39.77 19.24 -2.59
CA THR A 25 -38.32 19.25 -2.86
C THR A 25 -37.51 18.81 -1.64
N VAL A 26 -37.88 19.22 -0.43
CA VAL A 26 -37.19 18.81 0.80
C VAL A 26 -37.40 17.32 1.06
N ALA A 27 -38.61 16.80 0.87
CA ALA A 27 -38.90 15.37 1.01
C ALA A 27 -38.13 14.52 -0.01
N PHE A 28 -37.99 15.01 -1.25
CA PHE A 28 -37.23 14.31 -2.30
C PHE A 28 -35.72 14.30 -2.01
N ILE A 29 -35.16 15.43 -1.55
CA ILE A 29 -33.75 15.50 -1.11
C ILE A 29 -33.52 14.56 0.09
N LEU A 30 -34.42 14.55 1.07
CA LEU A 30 -34.30 13.67 2.24
C LEU A 30 -34.36 12.18 1.85
N ALA A 31 -35.21 11.80 0.90
CA ALA A 31 -35.28 10.44 0.39
C ALA A 31 -33.99 10.02 -0.35
N VAL A 32 -33.40 10.90 -1.18
CA VAL A 32 -32.14 10.64 -1.86
C VAL A 32 -30.98 10.44 -0.88
N VAL A 33 -30.94 11.20 0.23
CA VAL A 33 -29.93 11.04 1.29
C VAL A 33 -30.08 9.69 2.01
N LEU A 34 -31.31 9.20 2.22
CA LEU A 34 -31.56 7.94 2.92
C LEU A 34 -31.25 6.69 2.07
N PHE A 35 -31.30 6.77 0.74
CA PHE A 35 -30.96 5.65 -0.15
C PHE A 35 -29.48 5.56 -0.54
N SER A 36 -28.64 6.53 -0.16
CA SER A 36 -27.20 6.55 -0.48
C SER A 36 -26.32 5.82 0.56
N ALA A 37 -26.88 5.01 1.45
CA ALA A 37 -26.12 4.13 2.32
C ALA A 37 -25.68 2.86 1.55
N CYS A 38 -24.89 3.04 0.50
CA CYS A 38 -24.11 1.94 -0.06
C CYS A 38 -23.20 1.41 1.04
N SER A 39 -23.35 0.13 1.34
CA SER A 39 -22.50 -0.60 2.27
C SER A 39 -21.08 -0.59 1.72
N VAL A 40 -20.24 0.33 2.19
CA VAL A 40 -18.80 0.26 1.97
C VAL A 40 -18.31 -0.87 2.87
N SER A 41 -18.28 -2.08 2.33
CA SER A 41 -17.51 -3.17 2.91
C SER A 41 -16.04 -2.80 2.80
N VAL A 42 -15.52 -2.07 3.78
CA VAL A 42 -14.08 -1.93 4.01
C VAL A 42 -13.59 -3.29 4.53
N LEU A 43 -13.42 -4.24 3.62
CA LEU A 43 -12.49 -5.35 3.83
C LEU A 43 -11.09 -4.76 3.68
N GLY A 44 -10.63 -4.10 4.74
CA GLY A 44 -9.34 -3.45 4.82
C GLY A 44 -8.23 -4.50 4.90
N GLY A 45 -7.74 -4.93 3.75
CA GLY A 45 -6.37 -5.41 3.58
C GLY A 45 -5.59 -4.36 2.80
N ASP A 46 -4.33 -4.12 3.16
CA ASP A 46 -3.43 -3.32 2.33
C ASP A 46 -3.46 -3.87 0.90
N SER A 47 -3.59 -3.01 -0.12
CA SER A 47 -3.68 -3.45 -1.52
C SER A 47 -2.32 -3.84 -2.11
N GLU A 48 -1.24 -3.57 -1.38
CA GLU A 48 0.14 -3.81 -1.77
C GLU A 48 0.92 -4.47 -0.63
N PRO A 49 1.98 -5.24 -0.94
CA PRO A 49 2.86 -5.79 0.08
C PRO A 49 3.58 -4.67 0.86
N PRO A 50 3.80 -4.82 2.19
CA PRO A 50 4.53 -3.84 2.98
C PRO A 50 6.00 -3.76 2.52
N ILE A 51 6.62 -2.58 2.58
CA ILE A 51 8.07 -2.45 2.30
C ILE A 51 8.85 -2.71 3.59
N PRO A 52 9.88 -3.58 3.58
CA PRO A 52 10.69 -3.85 4.76
C PRO A 52 11.56 -2.66 5.12
N GLN A 53 11.99 -2.64 6.39
CA GLN A 53 13.11 -1.84 6.84
C GLN A 53 14.33 -2.74 6.97
N ILE A 54 15.44 -2.35 6.35
CA ILE A 54 16.75 -2.97 6.56
C ILE A 54 17.65 -1.93 7.23
N SER A 55 18.06 -2.23 8.46
CA SER A 55 18.97 -1.42 9.27
C SER A 55 20.31 -2.10 9.43
N SER A 56 21.38 -1.32 9.44
CA SER A 56 22.70 -1.80 9.80
C SER A 56 23.01 -1.53 11.27
N GLU A 57 23.84 -2.36 11.87
CA GLU A 57 24.30 -2.21 13.26
C GLU A 57 24.95 -0.83 13.50
N SER A 58 25.64 -0.27 12.51
CA SER A 58 26.24 1.08 12.60
C SER A 58 25.23 2.23 12.48
N GLY A 59 23.94 1.94 12.33
CA GLY A 59 22.85 2.92 12.31
C GLY A 59 22.46 3.39 10.90
N GLY A 60 22.98 2.77 9.84
CA GLY A 60 22.58 3.02 8.47
C GLY A 60 21.26 2.34 8.10
N SER A 61 20.59 2.82 7.04
CA SER A 61 19.47 2.11 6.42
C SER A 61 19.80 1.77 4.98
N ILE A 62 19.42 0.56 4.56
CA ILE A 62 19.65 0.07 3.20
C ILE A 62 18.40 0.32 2.36
N LYS A 63 18.59 0.87 1.16
CA LYS A 63 17.51 1.07 0.20
C LYS A 63 17.04 -0.28 -0.33
N VAL A 64 15.73 -0.48 -0.26
CA VAL A 64 15.08 -1.71 -0.71
C VAL A 64 14.08 -1.40 -1.81
N PHE A 65 14.03 -2.26 -2.82
CA PHE A 65 13.14 -2.12 -3.97
C PHE A 65 12.20 -3.33 -4.04
N GLN A 66 10.91 -3.08 -4.26
CA GLN A 66 9.93 -4.14 -4.49
C GLN A 66 10.35 -4.99 -5.70
N SER A 67 10.30 -6.31 -5.54
CA SER A 67 10.48 -7.31 -6.60
C SER A 67 9.21 -8.15 -6.70
N SER A 68 9.28 -9.37 -7.24
CA SER A 68 8.12 -10.22 -7.48
C SER A 68 7.26 -10.44 -6.23
N TYR A 69 5.95 -10.44 -6.40
CA TYR A 69 5.00 -10.66 -5.32
C TYR A 69 3.69 -11.27 -5.81
N CYS A 70 2.99 -11.93 -4.88
CA CYS A 70 1.57 -12.29 -5.00
C CYS A 70 0.87 -11.81 -3.73
N TRP A 71 -0.03 -10.85 -3.88
CA TRP A 71 -0.71 -10.15 -2.80
C TRP A 71 -2.22 -10.09 -3.06
N GLY A 72 -2.99 -10.77 -2.23
CA GLY A 72 -4.39 -11.04 -2.50
C GLY A 72 -4.56 -11.77 -3.83
N ASN A 73 -5.25 -11.13 -4.77
CA ASN A 73 -5.49 -11.67 -6.11
C ASN A 73 -4.53 -11.11 -7.19
N THR A 74 -3.54 -10.31 -6.79
CA THR A 74 -2.61 -9.65 -7.71
C THR A 74 -1.25 -10.31 -7.63
N CYS A 75 -0.72 -10.77 -8.76
CA CYS A 75 0.67 -11.20 -8.87
C CYS A 75 1.40 -10.32 -9.88
N ALA A 76 2.64 -9.97 -9.57
CA ALA A 76 3.53 -9.24 -10.46
C ALA A 76 4.93 -9.84 -10.41
N ASP A 77 5.51 -10.08 -11.59
CA ASP A 77 6.85 -10.64 -11.75
C ASP A 77 7.84 -9.55 -12.14
N TYR A 78 9.01 -9.59 -11.53
CA TYR A 78 10.11 -8.66 -11.78
C TYR A 78 11.37 -9.41 -12.25
N ALA A 79 12.27 -8.67 -12.90
CA ALA A 79 13.57 -9.19 -13.31
C ALA A 79 14.43 -9.59 -12.09
N ALA A 80 15.55 -10.28 -12.34
CA ALA A 80 16.49 -10.63 -11.28
C ALA A 80 17.15 -9.39 -10.63
N PRO A 81 17.59 -9.45 -9.36
CA PRO A 81 18.15 -8.32 -8.63
C PRO A 81 19.32 -7.60 -9.34
N ASP A 82 20.21 -8.34 -10.00
CA ASP A 82 21.36 -7.79 -10.70
C ASP A 82 20.98 -6.95 -11.93
N SER A 83 19.91 -7.37 -12.62
CA SER A 83 19.32 -6.68 -13.76
C SER A 83 18.48 -5.49 -13.30
N MET A 84 17.66 -5.66 -12.26
CA MET A 84 16.83 -4.61 -11.68
C MET A 84 17.65 -3.44 -11.13
N LEU A 85 18.76 -3.74 -10.43
CA LEU A 85 19.55 -2.75 -9.68
C LEU A 85 20.85 -2.35 -10.38
N LYS A 86 20.95 -2.63 -11.69
CA LYS A 86 22.17 -2.38 -12.48
C LYS A 86 22.63 -0.93 -12.38
N ASN A 87 21.69 0.02 -12.49
CA ASN A 87 21.96 1.46 -12.51
C ASN A 87 21.78 2.14 -11.14
N ASN A 88 21.39 1.38 -10.11
CA ASN A 88 21.22 1.90 -8.76
C ASN A 88 22.57 1.98 -8.05
N GLU A 89 22.78 3.07 -7.31
CA GLU A 89 23.94 3.19 -6.43
C GLU A 89 23.81 2.22 -5.25
N PRO A 90 24.87 1.45 -4.94
CA PRO A 90 24.87 0.58 -3.77
C PRO A 90 25.01 1.40 -2.48
N ASP A 91 24.29 1.01 -1.43
CA ASP A 91 24.60 1.52 -0.09
C ASP A 91 25.89 0.86 0.42
N ILE A 92 26.68 1.61 1.21
CA ILE A 92 27.99 1.15 1.70
C ILE A 92 27.82 0.50 3.07
N VAL A 93 28.40 -0.67 3.25
CA VAL A 93 28.41 -1.44 4.50
C VAL A 93 29.82 -1.95 4.80
N GLN A 94 30.11 -2.22 6.06
CA GLN A 94 31.39 -2.78 6.51
C GLN A 94 31.43 -4.29 6.34
N ARG A 95 32.65 -4.84 6.30
CA ARG A 95 32.89 -6.29 6.32
C ARG A 95 32.36 -6.89 7.61
N GLY A 96 31.68 -8.02 7.50
CA GLY A 96 31.10 -8.71 8.66
C GLY A 96 30.00 -7.93 9.37
N GLU A 97 29.58 -6.76 8.85
CA GLU A 97 28.55 -5.95 9.48
C GLU A 97 27.23 -6.71 9.52
N GLU A 98 26.58 -6.66 10.68
CA GLU A 98 25.27 -7.25 10.86
C GLU A 98 24.18 -6.31 10.32
N LEU A 99 23.30 -6.85 9.49
CA LEU A 99 22.09 -6.19 9.02
C LEU A 99 20.86 -6.91 9.56
N ALA A 100 19.81 -6.14 9.84
CA ALA A 100 18.52 -6.65 10.30
C ALA A 100 17.39 -6.19 9.37
N ALA A 101 16.63 -7.14 8.85
CA ALA A 101 15.43 -6.92 8.06
C ALA A 101 14.17 -7.15 8.90
N SER A 102 13.25 -6.19 8.87
CA SER A 102 11.98 -6.24 9.62
C SER A 102 10.81 -5.69 8.81
N PHE A 103 9.60 -6.05 9.22
CA PHE A 103 8.33 -5.57 8.64
C PHE A 103 7.46 -4.93 9.72
N PRO A 104 7.72 -3.65 10.07
CA PRO A 104 6.95 -2.98 11.11
C PRO A 104 5.45 -3.02 10.82
N GLY A 105 4.67 -3.52 11.78
CA GLY A 105 3.21 -3.60 11.67
C GLY A 105 2.67 -4.84 10.95
N LYS A 106 3.51 -5.68 10.32
CA LYS A 106 3.04 -6.93 9.68
C LYS A 106 4.10 -8.03 9.69
N ASP A 107 4.13 -8.79 10.77
CA ASP A 107 5.13 -9.85 10.98
C ASP A 107 5.05 -10.96 9.91
N PRO A 108 6.20 -11.36 9.32
CA PRO A 108 6.24 -12.43 8.35
C PRO A 108 6.18 -13.80 9.04
N LYS A 109 5.54 -14.77 8.36
CA LYS A 109 5.58 -16.18 8.77
C LYS A 109 6.96 -16.77 8.49
N GLU A 110 7.46 -16.54 7.28
CA GLU A 110 8.78 -16.96 6.82
C GLU A 110 9.46 -15.81 6.12
N ILE A 111 10.75 -15.65 6.40
CA ILE A 111 11.62 -14.66 5.77
C ILE A 111 12.94 -15.34 5.42
N GLY A 112 13.42 -15.10 4.21
CA GLY A 112 14.66 -15.65 3.71
C GLY A 112 15.43 -14.65 2.87
N LEU A 113 16.75 -14.78 2.87
CA LEU A 113 17.66 -13.95 2.10
C LEU A 113 18.48 -14.83 1.17
N THR A 114 18.50 -14.47 -0.11
CA THR A 114 19.32 -15.13 -1.11
C THR A 114 20.35 -14.16 -1.65
N SER A 115 21.63 -14.52 -1.59
CA SER A 115 22.69 -13.83 -2.34
C SER A 115 22.63 -14.29 -3.80
N PHE A 116 22.44 -13.36 -4.74
CA PHE A 116 22.19 -13.73 -6.14
C PHE A 116 23.40 -14.42 -6.81
N ARG A 117 24.63 -14.06 -6.42
CA ARG A 117 25.85 -14.68 -6.99
C ARG A 117 26.33 -15.89 -6.21
N GLU A 118 26.17 -15.87 -4.89
CA GLU A 118 26.71 -16.94 -4.04
C GLU A 118 25.68 -18.05 -3.78
N GLN A 119 24.41 -17.83 -4.14
CA GLN A 119 23.27 -18.72 -3.88
C GLN A 119 23.16 -19.16 -2.40
N LYS A 120 23.77 -18.39 -1.50
CA LYS A 120 23.68 -18.59 -0.06
C LYS A 120 22.28 -18.18 0.40
N LEU A 121 21.64 -19.07 1.15
CA LEU A 121 20.29 -18.90 1.66
C LEU A 121 20.31 -18.83 3.18
N GLU A 122 19.88 -17.71 3.73
CA GLU A 122 19.64 -17.53 5.16
C GLU A 122 18.13 -17.45 5.39
N LYS A 123 17.63 -18.09 6.45
CA LYS A 123 16.19 -18.19 6.74
C LYS A 123 15.91 -18.00 8.21
N SER A 124 14.80 -17.35 8.51
CA SER A 124 14.25 -17.16 9.85
C SER A 124 12.72 -17.26 9.81
N SER A 125 12.10 -17.47 10.97
CA SER A 125 10.65 -17.54 11.12
C SER A 125 10.16 -16.61 12.23
N ASN A 126 9.02 -15.97 11.99
CA ASN A 126 8.20 -15.23 12.95
C ASN A 126 8.75 -13.93 13.56
N LYS A 127 9.99 -13.46 13.30
CA LYS A 127 10.53 -12.21 13.93
C LYS A 127 11.56 -11.43 13.09
N GLY A 128 11.44 -11.43 11.76
CA GLY A 128 12.43 -10.79 10.88
C GLY A 128 13.69 -11.64 10.67
N LEU A 129 14.72 -11.05 10.06
CA LEU A 129 15.93 -11.75 9.68
C LEU A 129 17.17 -10.89 9.96
N THR A 130 18.11 -11.45 10.70
CA THR A 130 19.44 -10.88 10.90
C THR A 130 20.46 -11.68 10.11
N PHE A 131 21.40 -11.01 9.46
CA PHE A 131 22.38 -11.63 8.57
C PHE A 131 23.68 -10.82 8.52
N GLN A 132 24.81 -11.50 8.35
CA GLN A 132 26.13 -10.87 8.27
C GLN A 132 26.56 -10.59 6.83
N MET A 133 27.15 -9.42 6.62
CA MET A 133 27.79 -9.06 5.35
C MET A 133 29.05 -9.89 5.11
N PRO A 134 29.36 -10.24 3.85
CA PRO A 134 30.58 -10.95 3.51
C PRO A 134 31.83 -10.21 3.99
N ASP A 135 32.87 -10.97 4.36
CA ASP A 135 34.19 -10.39 4.67
C ASP A 135 34.94 -9.91 3.43
N LYS A 136 34.52 -10.37 2.25
CA LYS A 136 35.17 -10.02 0.99
C LYS A 136 34.62 -8.70 0.47
N PRO A 137 35.48 -7.72 0.12
CA PRO A 137 35.03 -6.51 -0.54
C PRO A 137 34.39 -6.82 -1.89
N GLY A 138 33.32 -6.10 -2.22
CA GLY A 138 32.59 -6.34 -3.45
C GLY A 138 31.23 -5.67 -3.49
N VAL A 139 30.59 -5.75 -4.65
CA VAL A 139 29.19 -5.35 -4.82
C VAL A 139 28.33 -6.60 -4.80
N TYR A 140 27.37 -6.62 -3.89
CA TYR A 140 26.49 -7.75 -3.63
C TYR A 140 25.05 -7.39 -3.95
N TYR A 141 24.33 -8.36 -4.51
CA TYR A 141 22.91 -8.24 -4.86
C TYR A 141 22.16 -9.31 -4.09
N TYR A 142 21.10 -8.90 -3.43
CA TYR A 142 20.32 -9.76 -2.55
C TYR A 142 18.84 -9.75 -2.96
N LEU A 143 18.20 -10.89 -2.71
CA LEU A 143 16.75 -11.04 -2.77
C LEU A 143 16.25 -11.48 -1.40
N LEU A 144 15.45 -10.64 -0.76
CA LEU A 144 14.74 -10.95 0.48
C LEU A 144 13.36 -11.49 0.10
N SER A 145 13.07 -12.75 0.38
CA SER A 145 11.79 -13.41 0.08
C SER A 145 11.00 -13.65 1.35
N VAL A 146 9.70 -13.33 1.32
CA VAL A 146 8.86 -13.24 2.51
C VAL A 146 7.49 -13.81 2.22
N SER A 147 6.92 -14.51 3.20
CA SER A 147 5.53 -14.97 3.16
C SER A 147 4.80 -14.68 4.47
N TRP A 148 3.48 -14.50 4.36
CA TRP A 148 2.59 -14.24 5.49
C TRP A 148 1.61 -15.39 5.70
N ALA A 149 1.02 -15.44 6.88
CA ALA A 149 0.04 -16.47 7.24
C ALA A 149 -1.22 -16.44 6.35
N SER A 150 -1.52 -15.32 5.69
CA SER A 150 -2.59 -15.18 4.70
C SER A 150 -2.36 -16.01 3.43
N GLY A 151 -1.12 -16.46 3.18
CA GLY A 151 -0.69 -17.06 1.91
C GLY A 151 -0.08 -16.04 0.94
N ASP A 152 -0.14 -14.74 1.28
CA ASP A 152 0.55 -13.70 0.51
C ASP A 152 2.07 -13.89 0.57
N SER A 153 2.75 -13.45 -0.49
CA SER A 153 4.20 -13.48 -0.58
C SER A 153 4.74 -12.30 -1.36
N ALA A 154 5.95 -11.87 -1.00
CA ALA A 154 6.64 -10.77 -1.66
C ALA A 154 8.14 -10.98 -1.58
N SER A 155 8.85 -10.48 -2.59
CA SER A 155 10.29 -10.44 -2.61
C SER A 155 10.78 -9.02 -2.82
N TYR A 156 11.98 -8.73 -2.32
CA TYR A 156 12.57 -7.41 -2.35
C TYR A 156 14.03 -7.49 -2.72
N ALA A 157 14.47 -6.60 -3.61
CA ALA A 157 15.85 -6.53 -4.06
C ALA A 157 16.58 -5.37 -3.39
N PHE A 158 17.82 -5.61 -2.97
CA PHE A 158 18.72 -4.54 -2.52
C PHE A 158 20.16 -4.83 -2.95
N LYS A 159 20.96 -3.77 -2.99
CA LYS A 159 22.34 -3.79 -3.48
C LYS A 159 23.22 -3.03 -2.51
N VAL A 160 24.29 -3.69 -2.08
CA VAL A 160 25.26 -3.10 -1.14
C VAL A 160 26.68 -3.25 -1.68
N LYS A 161 27.55 -2.35 -1.24
CA LYS A 161 29.00 -2.40 -1.47
C LYS A 161 29.68 -2.61 -0.13
N VAL A 162 30.34 -3.76 0.00
CA VAL A 162 31.19 -4.07 1.15
C VAL A 162 32.54 -3.39 0.94
N GLY A 163 32.91 -2.51 1.88
CA GLY A 163 34.17 -1.74 1.89
C GLY A 163 35.40 -2.55 2.29
#